data_AF-A0A1L9WZ06-F1
#
_entry.id   AF-A0A1L9WZ06-F1
#
_cell.length_a   1.000
_cell.length_b   1.000
_cell.length_c   1.000
_cell.angle_alpha   90.00
_cell.angle_beta   90.00
_cell.angle_gamma   90.00
#
_symmetry.space_group_name_H-M   'P 1'
#
loop_
_entity.id
_entity.type
_entity.pdbx_description
1 polymer ?
#
loop_
_entity_poly.entity_id
_entity_poly.type
_entity_poly.pdbx_seq_one_letter_code
_entity_poly.pdbx_strand_id
1 'polypeptide(L)'
;MRPSQDTLPPIVSDKVLHHEEHETGSLPPASVTLLRQRRKLHVINPLWYRNSLLASVGFLEFANAGDFAANVWNDVPVPLYAIIFMAIGGPLALLISGFAVRDSVLSWQNVRILQRERTYLKSLQAQHLECPAPDATTLRFIDRRLGVSHRELGTELVDRIVMDVFLGIGGLLVGTGTIMAIWGSDRHVYFISNLLSGYVGNSFAAIYGIINAIWSAYLVWRFHSYERACSRSGAMLAPFRDRLQRRFQCFKWHAVASGWTGLIAGGASMMTSRLWEGYVVLIPCMLLEVACNRFWRGQLGYDRPIVAPDSPLHRGILVPESPYNPASNSNSNSNSSSPQLGYPKPTISVPDHKTERDPNMNPDEEEKEEDRLLLDALSSVISLQTALVPVLPSTLVLEDVDWTSLDSLLLFIVNNHLFDCLCDWLATNPAVPRDFRHRVFRLATSPSFSEITVTLTDLRHLSDVGDRPRMLEMCQLFLQTEARQVMIGRERYLLEMVGYTIWKND
;
A
#
# COMPACT_ATOMS: atom_id res chain seq x y z
N MET A 1 -27.72 -28.45 -18.49
CA MET A 1 -26.52 -29.25 -18.18
C MET A 1 -26.01 -28.79 -16.82
N ARG A 2 -25.96 -29.70 -15.84
CA ARG A 2 -25.40 -29.42 -14.49
C ARG A 2 -23.88 -29.27 -14.61
N PRO A 3 -23.23 -28.33 -13.91
CA PRO A 3 -21.78 -28.35 -13.77
C PRO A 3 -21.39 -29.43 -12.74
N SER A 4 -20.33 -30.17 -13.07
CA SER A 4 -19.74 -31.22 -12.25
C SER A 4 -19.16 -30.65 -10.96
N GLN A 5 -19.34 -31.41 -9.88
CA GLN A 5 -18.58 -31.26 -8.65
C GLN A 5 -17.15 -31.74 -8.93
N ASP A 6 -16.23 -30.81 -9.11
CA ASP A 6 -14.79 -31.12 -9.09
C ASP A 6 -14.28 -30.90 -7.67
N THR A 7 -13.99 -32.04 -7.04
CA THR A 7 -13.42 -32.21 -5.71
C THR A 7 -11.99 -31.67 -5.72
N LEU A 8 -11.74 -30.57 -5.00
CA LEU A 8 -10.39 -30.15 -4.64
C LEU A 8 -9.79 -31.19 -3.66
N PRO A 9 -8.55 -31.65 -3.84
CA PRO A 9 -7.90 -32.52 -2.87
C PRO A 9 -7.54 -31.72 -1.61
N PRO A 10 -7.66 -32.32 -0.41
CA PRO A 10 -7.21 -31.70 0.82
C PRO A 10 -5.68 -31.82 0.87
N ILE A 11 -4.98 -30.74 0.52
CA ILE A 11 -3.57 -30.60 0.89
C ILE A 11 -3.54 -29.52 1.97
N VAL A 12 -4.11 -29.88 3.12
CA VAL A 12 -3.78 -29.25 4.39
C VAL A 12 -2.49 -29.93 4.82
N SER A 13 -1.40 -29.17 4.86
CA SER A 13 -0.15 -29.66 5.42
C SER A 13 -0.35 -29.80 6.94
N ASP A 14 -0.65 -31.02 7.39
CA ASP A 14 -0.79 -31.47 8.79
C ASP A 14 0.45 -31.24 9.68
N LYS A 15 1.43 -30.46 9.23
CA LYS A 15 2.71 -30.26 9.93
C LYS A 15 2.84 -28.93 10.67
N VAL A 16 1.83 -28.05 10.60
CA VAL A 16 1.88 -26.71 11.23
C VAL A 16 1.10 -26.63 12.55
N LEU A 17 0.38 -27.69 12.96
CA LEU A 17 -0.64 -27.58 14.02
C LEU A 17 -0.61 -28.63 15.16
N HIS A 18 0.45 -29.43 15.30
CA HIS A 18 0.59 -30.41 16.41
C HIS A 18 1.75 -30.13 17.40
N HIS A 19 2.16 -28.88 17.54
CA HIS A 19 3.01 -28.37 18.63
C HIS A 19 2.28 -27.11 19.15
N GLU A 20 1.77 -26.96 20.36
CA GLU A 20 2.02 -27.58 21.66
C GLU A 20 0.74 -27.42 22.51
N GLU A 21 0.09 -28.51 22.95
CA GLU A 21 -1.00 -28.43 23.95
C GLU A 21 -0.49 -28.33 25.40
N HIS A 22 0.80 -27.99 25.62
CA HIS A 22 1.39 -28.03 26.95
C HIS A 22 2.38 -26.90 27.28
N GLU A 23 2.14 -25.66 26.86
CA GLU A 23 2.79 -24.48 27.46
C GLU A 23 1.82 -23.31 27.65
N THR A 24 1.07 -23.31 28.76
CA THR A 24 0.58 -22.07 29.36
C THR A 24 1.78 -21.27 29.88
N GLY A 25 2.39 -20.39 29.07
CA GLY A 25 3.57 -19.70 29.59
C GLY A 25 4.28 -18.58 28.85
N SER A 26 3.90 -18.09 27.65
CA SER A 26 4.18 -16.70 27.20
C SER A 26 3.84 -16.50 25.72
N LEU A 27 3.03 -15.48 25.41
CA LEU A 27 2.81 -15.07 24.02
C LEU A 27 3.99 -14.24 23.49
N PRO A 28 4.22 -14.20 22.17
CA PRO A 28 5.27 -13.39 21.58
C PRO A 28 5.08 -11.90 21.92
N PRO A 29 6.16 -11.15 22.20
CA PRO A 29 6.09 -9.74 22.56
C PRO A 29 5.74 -8.89 21.33
N ALA A 30 4.44 -8.71 21.06
CA ALA A 30 3.96 -7.74 20.09
C ALA A 30 3.77 -6.37 20.77
N SER A 31 4.43 -5.34 20.24
CA SER A 31 4.28 -3.96 20.70
C SER A 31 4.23 -2.99 19.53
N VAL A 32 3.46 -1.91 19.70
CA VAL A 32 3.21 -0.89 18.68
C VAL A 32 3.34 0.48 19.33
N THR A 33 4.13 1.36 18.72
CA THR A 33 4.33 2.73 19.22
C THR A 33 3.50 3.73 18.42
N LEU A 34 2.70 4.53 19.13
CA LEU A 34 1.81 5.56 18.63
C LEU A 34 2.32 6.95 19.03
N LEU A 35 2.32 7.90 18.10
CA LEU A 35 2.56 9.31 18.40
C LEU A 35 1.23 10.03 18.66
N ARG A 36 1.19 10.85 19.71
CA ARG A 36 0.08 11.77 19.96
C ARG A 36 0.38 13.14 19.35
N GLN A 37 -0.27 13.46 18.24
CA GLN A 37 -0.18 14.78 17.58
C GLN A 37 -1.53 15.51 17.64
N ARG A 38 -1.58 16.68 18.29
CA ARG A 38 -2.76 17.59 18.35
C ARG A 38 -4.10 16.86 18.57
N ARG A 39 -4.14 15.94 19.55
CA ARG A 39 -5.28 15.09 19.96
C ARG A 39 -5.58 13.85 19.09
N LYS A 40 -4.81 13.58 18.04
CA LYS A 40 -4.89 12.34 17.26
C LYS A 40 -3.71 11.41 17.59
N LEU A 41 -3.97 10.11 17.55
CA LEU A 41 -2.97 9.06 17.71
C LEU A 41 -2.62 8.53 16.31
N HIS A 42 -1.33 8.38 16.04
CA HIS A 42 -0.80 7.90 14.77
C HIS A 42 0.22 6.79 15.03
N VAL A 43 0.05 5.62 14.43
CA VAL A 43 1.05 4.54 14.51
C VAL A 43 2.33 5.01 13.80
N ILE A 44 3.46 4.97 14.51
CA ILE A 44 4.78 5.31 13.95
C ILE A 44 5.48 4.05 13.46
N ASN A 45 5.36 2.95 14.22
CA ASN A 45 6.04 1.69 13.96
C ASN A 45 5.07 0.51 14.02
N PRO A 46 5.15 -0.43 13.05
CA PRO A 46 6.02 -0.40 11.87
C PRO A 46 5.62 0.69 10.87
N LEU A 47 6.53 1.04 9.94
CA LEU A 47 6.23 1.95 8.83
C LEU A 47 5.38 1.22 7.79
N TRP A 48 4.35 1.89 7.29
CA TRP A 48 3.42 1.34 6.29
C TRP A 48 3.51 2.12 4.98
N TYR A 49 3.59 1.40 3.87
CA TYR A 49 3.14 1.93 2.58
C TYR A 49 1.61 1.92 2.58
N ARG A 50 0.99 3.09 2.35
CA ARG A 50 -0.46 3.24 2.36
C ARG A 50 -0.97 3.71 1.00
N ASN A 51 -2.08 3.15 0.55
CA ASN A 51 -2.91 3.64 -0.52
C ASN A 51 -3.60 4.95 -0.10
N SER A 52 -2.84 6.03 -0.14
CA SER A 52 -3.26 7.34 0.37
C SER A 52 -3.83 8.24 -0.73
N LEU A 53 -4.09 7.72 -1.93
CA LEU A 53 -4.57 8.49 -3.09
C LEU A 53 -5.90 9.16 -2.76
N LEU A 54 -6.00 10.48 -2.78
CA LEU A 54 -7.24 11.20 -2.47
C LEU A 54 -8.31 10.98 -3.56
N ALA A 55 -9.57 10.90 -3.14
CA ALA A 55 -10.70 10.85 -4.07
C ALA A 55 -10.84 12.16 -4.86
N SER A 56 -10.43 13.29 -4.27
CA SER A 56 -10.45 14.61 -4.91
C SER A 56 -9.51 14.71 -6.11
N VAL A 57 -8.49 13.86 -6.17
CA VAL A 57 -7.49 13.84 -7.26
C VAL A 57 -8.15 13.42 -8.58
N GLY A 58 -9.17 12.56 -8.53
CA GLY A 58 -9.96 12.23 -9.73
C GLY A 58 -10.68 13.43 -10.36
N PHE A 59 -10.78 14.56 -9.64
CA PHE A 59 -11.38 15.79 -10.13
C PHE A 59 -10.35 16.83 -10.61
N LEU A 60 -9.05 16.52 -10.67
CA LEU A 60 -8.02 17.47 -11.10
C LEU A 60 -8.26 18.02 -12.50
N GLU A 61 -8.72 17.17 -13.43
CA GLU A 61 -9.04 17.59 -14.79
C GLU A 61 -10.21 18.58 -14.87
N PHE A 62 -11.07 18.66 -13.84
CA PHE A 62 -12.13 19.68 -13.79
C PHE A 62 -11.55 21.09 -13.59
N ALA A 63 -10.35 21.22 -12.99
CA ALA A 63 -9.70 22.51 -12.89
C ALA A 63 -9.37 23.09 -14.27
N ASN A 64 -8.94 22.24 -15.21
CA ASN A 64 -8.64 22.62 -16.59
C ASN A 64 -9.90 23.03 -17.37
N ALA A 65 -11.08 22.58 -16.96
CA ALA A 65 -12.36 23.00 -17.54
C ALA A 65 -12.96 24.26 -16.90
N GLY A 66 -12.37 24.74 -15.80
CA GLY A 66 -12.88 25.88 -15.02
C GLY A 66 -12.83 27.22 -15.76
N ASP A 67 -12.05 27.31 -16.83
CA ASP A 67 -11.92 28.48 -17.70
C ASP A 67 -12.95 28.56 -18.84
N PHE A 68 -13.91 27.62 -18.92
CA PHE A 68 -14.90 27.57 -19.99
C PHE A 68 -15.52 28.92 -20.33
N ALA A 69 -16.02 29.64 -19.31
CA ALA A 69 -16.62 30.94 -19.53
C ALA A 69 -15.61 32.00 -19.99
N ALA A 70 -14.37 31.94 -19.51
CA ALA A 70 -13.29 32.86 -19.87
C ALA A 70 -12.75 32.62 -21.29
N ASN A 71 -12.83 31.40 -21.83
CA ASN A 71 -12.38 31.12 -23.19
C ASN A 71 -13.51 31.28 -24.22
N VAL A 72 -14.77 31.04 -23.84
CA VAL A 72 -15.91 31.03 -24.78
C VAL A 72 -16.68 32.36 -24.83
N TRP A 73 -16.80 33.07 -23.70
CA TRP A 73 -17.68 34.24 -23.57
C TRP A 73 -16.96 35.50 -23.09
N ASN A 74 -15.64 35.57 -23.26
CA ASN A 74 -14.84 36.73 -22.90
C ASN A 74 -14.86 37.82 -23.99
N ASP A 75 -16.07 38.19 -24.41
CA ASP A 75 -16.32 39.36 -25.24
C ASP A 75 -16.38 40.60 -24.36
N VAL A 76 -15.87 41.74 -24.81
CA VAL A 76 -15.92 43.00 -24.04
C VAL A 76 -17.09 43.86 -24.53
N PRO A 77 -18.03 44.27 -23.66
CA PRO A 77 -18.11 44.01 -22.22
C PRO A 77 -18.56 42.58 -21.90
N VAL A 78 -17.97 41.98 -20.85
CA VAL A 78 -18.25 40.59 -20.46
C VAL A 78 -19.71 40.46 -20.03
N PRO A 79 -20.48 39.51 -20.60
CA PRO A 79 -21.87 39.36 -20.24
C PRO A 79 -22.02 38.81 -18.80
N LEU A 80 -23.09 39.23 -18.11
CA LEU A 80 -23.30 38.91 -16.69
C LEU A 80 -23.26 37.41 -16.38
N TYR A 81 -23.85 36.57 -17.25
CA TYR A 81 -23.82 35.12 -17.06
C TYR A 81 -22.38 34.56 -17.13
N ALA A 82 -21.53 35.09 -18.01
CA ALA A 82 -20.14 34.66 -18.11
C ALA A 82 -19.34 35.11 -16.88
N ILE A 83 -19.59 36.32 -16.36
CA ILE A 83 -19.01 36.77 -15.09
C ILE A 83 -19.38 35.82 -13.95
N ILE A 84 -20.65 35.41 -13.84
CA ILE A 84 -21.09 34.46 -12.81
C ILE A 84 -20.36 33.12 -12.95
N PHE A 85 -20.27 32.56 -14.17
CA PHE A 85 -19.55 31.30 -14.39
C PHE A 85 -18.05 31.42 -14.11
N MET A 86 -17.38 32.50 -14.52
CA MET A 86 -15.97 32.75 -14.20
C MET A 86 -15.74 32.87 -12.69
N ALA A 87 -16.64 33.55 -11.98
CA ALA A 87 -16.60 33.71 -10.52
C ALA A 87 -16.81 32.39 -9.75
N ILE A 88 -17.34 31.35 -10.40
CA ILE A 88 -17.46 30.00 -9.84
C ILE A 88 -16.27 29.13 -10.28
N GLY A 89 -15.99 29.09 -11.58
CA GLY A 89 -14.99 28.22 -12.19
C GLY A 89 -13.57 28.55 -11.76
N GLY A 90 -13.22 29.84 -11.72
CA GLY A 90 -11.89 30.30 -11.29
C GLY A 90 -11.55 29.88 -9.86
N PRO A 91 -12.38 30.23 -8.85
CA PRO A 91 -12.18 29.78 -7.47
C PRO A 91 -12.21 28.26 -7.29
N LEU A 92 -13.06 27.53 -8.04
CA LEU A 92 -13.09 26.07 -8.00
C LEU A 92 -11.76 25.47 -8.49
N ALA A 93 -11.20 25.98 -9.59
CA ALA A 93 -9.90 25.54 -10.10
C ALA A 93 -8.78 25.79 -9.07
N LEU A 94 -8.76 26.96 -8.43
CA LEU A 94 -7.80 27.28 -7.36
C LEU A 94 -7.95 26.33 -6.15
N LEU A 95 -9.18 25.99 -5.78
CA LEU A 95 -9.46 25.06 -4.67
C LEU A 95 -8.98 23.64 -5.00
N ILE A 96 -9.15 23.19 -6.24
CA ILE A 96 -8.65 21.90 -6.72
C ILE A 96 -7.11 21.86 -6.70
N SER A 97 -6.43 22.94 -7.10
CA SER A 97 -4.97 23.05 -6.96
C SER A 97 -4.50 22.90 -5.51
N GLY A 98 -5.27 23.41 -4.54
CA GLY A 98 -5.00 23.18 -3.12
C GLY A 98 -5.08 21.70 -2.71
N PHE A 99 -6.01 20.93 -3.28
CA PHE A 99 -6.07 19.49 -3.08
C PHE A 99 -4.91 18.74 -3.76
N ALA A 100 -4.45 19.21 -4.93
CA ALA A 100 -3.27 18.66 -5.61
C ALA A 100 -2.03 18.72 -4.70
N VAL A 101 -1.77 19.89 -4.09
CA VAL A 101 -0.67 20.08 -3.15
C VAL A 101 -0.77 19.11 -1.98
N ARG A 102 -1.98 18.90 -1.45
CA ARG A 102 -2.20 17.98 -0.34
C ARG A 102 -1.93 16.53 -0.75
N ASP A 103 -2.38 16.07 -1.92
CA ASP A 103 -2.11 14.71 -2.38
C ASP A 103 -0.62 14.50 -2.66
N SER A 104 0.06 15.49 -3.27
CA SER A 104 1.51 15.48 -3.49
C SER A 104 2.29 15.31 -2.21
N VAL A 105 1.90 15.99 -1.12
CA VAL A 105 2.55 15.85 0.18
C VAL A 105 2.39 14.43 0.73
N LEU A 106 1.22 13.80 0.55
CA LEU A 106 0.99 12.43 0.99
C LEU A 106 1.75 11.43 0.13
N SER A 107 1.75 11.60 -1.19
CA SER A 107 2.54 10.76 -2.09
C SER A 107 4.05 10.91 -1.81
N TRP A 108 4.52 12.12 -1.51
CA TRP A 108 5.91 12.35 -1.13
C TRP A 108 6.33 11.63 0.16
N GLN A 109 5.41 11.48 1.12
CA GLN A 109 5.66 10.66 2.31
C GLN A 109 5.85 9.18 1.93
N ASN A 110 4.99 8.63 1.07
CA ASN A 110 5.14 7.29 0.53
C ASN A 110 6.46 7.12 -0.23
N VAL A 111 6.81 8.06 -1.12
CA VAL A 111 8.07 8.05 -1.87
C VAL A 111 9.28 8.02 -0.95
N ARG A 112 9.31 8.85 0.10
CA ARG A 112 10.41 8.86 1.07
C ARG A 112 10.54 7.53 1.80
N ILE A 113 9.42 6.93 2.18
CA ILE A 113 9.40 5.63 2.86
C ILE A 113 9.92 4.53 1.92
N LEU A 114 9.44 4.49 0.67
CA LEU A 114 9.89 3.54 -0.35
C LEU A 114 11.37 3.71 -0.72
N GLN A 115 11.86 4.95 -0.79
CA GLN A 115 13.28 5.24 -1.04
C GLN A 115 14.18 4.76 0.11
N ARG A 116 13.74 4.92 1.36
CA ARG A 116 14.46 4.40 2.54
C ARG A 116 14.50 2.89 2.53
N GLU A 117 13.37 2.23 2.29
CA GLU A 117 13.29 0.77 2.14
C GLU A 117 14.24 0.30 1.03
N ARG A 118 14.21 0.94 -0.14
CA ARG A 118 15.06 0.57 -1.27
C ARG A 118 16.54 0.73 -0.96
N THR A 119 16.92 1.81 -0.27
CA THR A 119 18.31 2.05 0.14
C THR A 119 18.76 0.98 1.13
N TYR A 120 17.90 0.65 2.09
CA TYR A 120 18.14 -0.41 3.06
C TYR A 120 18.29 -1.79 2.39
N LEU A 121 17.38 -2.16 1.50
CA LEU A 121 17.43 -3.42 0.76
C LEU A 121 18.69 -3.53 -0.12
N LYS A 122 19.11 -2.43 -0.76
CA LYS A 122 20.36 -2.40 -1.52
C LYS A 122 21.59 -2.55 -0.62
N SER A 123 21.61 -1.91 0.55
CA SER A 123 22.71 -2.12 1.50
C SER A 123 22.74 -3.54 2.04
N LEU A 124 21.58 -4.15 2.31
CA LEU A 124 21.48 -5.53 2.77
C LEU A 124 21.94 -6.52 1.69
N GLN A 125 21.60 -6.25 0.43
CA GLN A 125 22.07 -7.01 -0.73
C GLN A 125 23.59 -6.95 -0.85
N ALA A 126 24.18 -5.75 -0.75
CA ALA A 126 25.64 -5.58 -0.80
C ALA A 126 26.34 -6.32 0.33
N GLN A 127 25.83 -6.21 1.56
CA GLN A 127 26.36 -6.92 2.73
C GLN A 127 26.31 -8.44 2.56
N HIS A 128 25.20 -8.99 2.04
CA HIS A 128 25.08 -10.44 1.81
C HIS A 128 26.02 -10.93 0.72
N LEU A 129 26.27 -10.13 -0.33
CA LEU A 129 27.21 -10.46 -1.40
C LEU A 129 28.67 -10.44 -0.93
N GLU A 130 29.01 -9.67 0.09
CA GLU A 130 30.35 -9.62 0.69
C GLU A 130 30.62 -10.78 1.66
N CYS A 131 29.59 -11.52 2.09
CA CYS A 131 29.76 -12.69 2.96
C CYS A 131 30.43 -13.86 2.22
N PRO A 132 31.31 -14.63 2.88
CA PRO A 132 32.02 -15.76 2.27
C PRO A 132 31.11 -16.92 1.84
N ALA A 133 29.88 -16.96 2.33
CA ALA A 133 28.83 -17.89 1.91
C ALA A 133 27.50 -17.12 1.79
N PRO A 134 27.23 -16.42 0.67
CA PRO A 134 26.01 -15.66 0.50
C PRO A 134 24.80 -16.59 0.50
N ASP A 135 23.77 -16.23 1.27
CA ASP A 135 22.48 -16.92 1.22
C ASP A 135 21.71 -16.47 -0.04
N ALA A 136 21.62 -17.37 -1.01
CA ALA A 136 20.96 -17.12 -2.29
C ALA A 136 19.47 -16.79 -2.09
N THR A 137 18.82 -17.42 -1.11
CA THR A 137 17.39 -17.27 -0.84
C THR A 137 17.05 -15.83 -0.42
N THR A 138 17.80 -15.30 0.54
CA THR A 138 17.69 -13.91 0.99
C THR A 138 17.95 -12.93 -0.16
N LEU A 139 18.96 -13.18 -1.00
CA LEU A 139 19.26 -12.33 -2.16
C LEU A 139 18.14 -12.31 -3.20
N ARG A 140 17.52 -13.46 -3.50
CA ARG A 140 16.36 -13.53 -4.41
C ARG A 140 15.16 -12.80 -3.83
N PHE A 141 14.87 -12.97 -2.54
CA PHE A 141 13.78 -12.25 -1.89
C PHE A 141 13.98 -10.73 -1.94
N ILE A 142 15.18 -10.25 -1.63
CA ILE A 142 15.53 -8.83 -1.70
C ILE A 142 15.30 -8.30 -3.12
N ASP A 143 15.74 -9.05 -4.13
CA ASP A 143 15.57 -8.68 -5.53
C ASP A 143 14.10 -8.61 -5.96
N ARG A 144 13.27 -9.61 -5.59
CA ARG A 144 11.82 -9.60 -5.85
C ARG A 144 11.16 -8.35 -5.29
N ARG A 145 11.51 -7.98 -4.04
CA ARG A 145 10.98 -6.79 -3.37
C ARG A 145 11.46 -5.50 -4.02
N LEU A 146 12.72 -5.44 -4.46
CA LEU A 146 13.26 -4.33 -5.24
C LEU A 146 12.55 -4.18 -6.59
N GLY A 147 12.15 -5.29 -7.21
CA GLY A 147 11.37 -5.35 -8.44
C GLY A 147 10.00 -4.71 -8.30
N VAL A 148 9.23 -5.10 -7.28
CA VAL A 148 7.90 -4.52 -6.98
C VAL A 148 8.02 -3.07 -6.52
N SER A 149 9.00 -2.77 -5.65
CA SER A 149 9.29 -1.40 -5.18
C SER A 149 9.57 -0.42 -6.34
N HIS A 150 10.15 -0.89 -7.45
CA HIS A 150 10.36 -0.02 -8.62
C HIS A 150 9.04 0.45 -9.24
N ARG A 151 8.05 -0.44 -9.36
CA ARG A 151 6.72 -0.06 -9.87
C ARG A 151 5.99 0.84 -8.87
N GLU A 152 5.99 0.47 -7.58
CA GLU A 152 5.34 1.27 -6.53
C GLU A 152 5.88 2.70 -6.50
N LEU A 153 7.21 2.87 -6.54
CA LEU A 153 7.86 4.17 -6.57
C LEU A 153 7.52 4.94 -7.85
N GLY A 154 7.51 4.27 -8.99
CA GLY A 154 7.18 4.90 -10.28
C GLY A 154 5.74 5.39 -10.33
N THR A 155 4.78 4.62 -9.82
CA THR A 155 3.37 5.04 -9.72
C THR A 155 3.20 6.21 -8.74
N GLU A 156 3.83 6.17 -7.57
CA GLU A 156 3.76 7.32 -6.65
C GLU A 156 4.41 8.58 -7.25
N LEU A 157 5.49 8.43 -8.02
CA LEU A 157 6.15 9.56 -8.66
C LEU A 157 5.36 10.11 -9.85
N VAL A 158 5.02 9.26 -10.82
CA VAL A 158 4.42 9.69 -12.10
C VAL A 158 2.92 9.89 -11.96
N ASP A 159 2.20 8.86 -11.52
CA ASP A 159 0.73 8.86 -11.46
C ASP A 159 0.17 9.72 -10.32
N ARG A 160 1.02 10.26 -9.46
CA ARG A 160 0.61 11.13 -8.34
C ARG A 160 1.39 12.43 -8.30
N ILE A 161 2.68 12.43 -7.94
CA ILE A 161 3.43 13.69 -7.77
C ILE A 161 3.51 14.50 -9.07
N VAL A 162 3.92 13.87 -10.18
CA VAL A 162 4.04 14.57 -11.47
C VAL A 162 2.66 15.06 -11.91
N MET A 163 1.63 14.20 -11.85
CA MET A 163 0.25 14.60 -12.13
C MET A 163 -0.19 15.82 -11.31
N ASP A 164 -0.08 15.75 -9.99
CA ASP A 164 -0.53 16.80 -9.08
C ASP A 164 0.25 18.11 -9.29
N VAL A 165 1.55 18.04 -9.58
CA VAL A 165 2.36 19.22 -9.85
C VAL A 165 1.91 19.88 -11.16
N PHE A 166 1.79 19.10 -12.24
CA PHE A 166 1.41 19.63 -13.54
C PHE A 166 -0.04 20.14 -13.54
N LEU A 167 -1.00 19.31 -13.11
CA LEU A 167 -2.42 19.69 -13.06
C LEU A 167 -2.71 20.71 -11.96
N GLY A 168 -1.97 20.69 -10.86
CA GLY A 168 -2.08 21.68 -9.79
C GLY A 168 -1.58 23.06 -10.21
N ILE A 169 -0.41 23.15 -10.87
CA ILE A 169 0.10 24.39 -11.45
C ILE A 169 -0.82 24.85 -12.60
N GLY A 170 -1.26 23.93 -13.46
CA GLY A 170 -2.24 24.19 -14.50
C GLY A 170 -3.50 24.84 -13.93
N GLY A 171 -4.15 24.19 -12.96
CA GLY A 171 -5.32 24.71 -12.26
C GLY A 171 -5.10 26.06 -11.57
N LEU A 172 -3.89 26.34 -11.06
CA LEU A 172 -3.55 27.63 -10.45
C LEU A 172 -3.55 28.75 -11.50
N LEU A 173 -2.90 28.50 -12.64
CA LEU A 173 -2.83 29.46 -13.75
C LEU A 173 -4.20 29.64 -14.40
N VAL A 174 -4.93 28.54 -14.62
CA VAL A 174 -6.29 28.53 -15.16
C VAL A 174 -7.25 29.30 -14.27
N GLY A 175 -7.24 29.01 -12.96
CA GLY A 175 -8.08 29.71 -11.99
C GLY A 175 -7.77 31.20 -11.89
N THR A 176 -6.48 31.56 -11.87
CA THR A 176 -6.04 32.96 -11.82
C THR A 176 -6.44 33.71 -13.10
N GLY A 177 -6.18 33.15 -14.28
CA GLY A 177 -6.56 33.74 -15.56
C GLY A 177 -8.08 33.92 -15.69
N THR A 178 -8.86 32.93 -15.24
CA THR A 178 -10.33 32.98 -15.26
C THR A 178 -10.88 34.11 -14.38
N ILE A 179 -10.31 34.31 -13.19
CA ILE A 179 -10.70 35.41 -12.30
C ILE A 179 -10.30 36.76 -12.93
N MET A 180 -9.09 36.87 -13.49
CA MET A 180 -8.64 38.09 -14.17
C MET A 180 -9.53 38.48 -15.36
N ALA A 181 -10.08 37.50 -16.09
CA ALA A 181 -10.94 37.74 -17.24
C ALA A 181 -12.22 38.54 -16.90
N ILE A 182 -12.68 38.52 -15.63
CA ILE A 182 -13.81 39.34 -15.17
C ILE A 182 -13.53 40.84 -15.36
N TRP A 183 -12.26 41.26 -15.25
CA TRP A 183 -11.81 42.64 -15.47
C TRP A 183 -11.17 42.83 -16.85
N GLY A 184 -11.54 42.01 -17.83
CA GLY A 184 -11.00 42.04 -19.20
C GLY A 184 -11.30 43.31 -20.01
N SER A 185 -11.93 44.34 -19.41
CA SER A 185 -12.08 45.66 -20.04
C SER A 185 -10.75 46.39 -20.23
N ASP A 186 -9.73 46.07 -19.43
CA ASP A 186 -8.35 46.48 -19.66
C ASP A 186 -7.66 45.51 -20.63
N ARG A 187 -7.09 46.05 -21.72
CA ARG A 187 -6.39 45.28 -22.76
C ARG A 187 -5.22 44.44 -22.22
N HIS A 188 -4.50 44.94 -21.21
CA HIS A 188 -3.41 44.19 -20.59
C HIS A 188 -3.93 43.01 -19.77
N VAL A 189 -4.98 43.24 -18.98
CA VAL A 189 -5.62 42.19 -18.17
C VAL A 189 -6.21 41.11 -19.08
N TYR A 190 -6.88 41.50 -20.16
CA TYR A 190 -7.43 40.59 -21.17
C TYR A 190 -6.36 39.69 -21.82
N PHE A 191 -5.22 40.26 -22.19
CA PHE A 191 -4.14 39.48 -22.81
C PHE A 191 -3.53 38.49 -21.82
N ILE A 192 -3.27 38.94 -20.58
CA ILE A 192 -2.70 38.09 -19.54
C ILE A 192 -3.68 36.99 -19.13
N SER A 193 -4.97 37.30 -18.98
CA SER A 193 -5.99 36.31 -18.61
C SER A 193 -6.07 35.19 -19.64
N ASN A 194 -6.16 35.52 -20.93
CA ASN A 194 -6.25 34.52 -22.00
C ASN A 194 -4.97 33.70 -22.15
N LEU A 195 -3.80 34.32 -21.93
CA LEU A 195 -2.52 33.59 -21.93
C LEU A 195 -2.46 32.57 -20.79
N LEU A 196 -2.88 32.97 -19.58
CA LEU A 196 -2.83 32.13 -18.39
C LEU A 196 -3.88 31.02 -18.41
N SER A 197 -5.15 31.35 -18.74
CA SER A 197 -6.24 30.37 -18.75
C SER A 197 -6.19 29.48 -19.99
N GLY A 198 -6.16 30.07 -21.18
CA GLY A 198 -6.32 29.32 -22.43
C GLY A 198 -5.07 28.56 -22.87
N TYR A 199 -3.88 29.14 -22.72
CA TYR A 199 -2.65 28.59 -23.33
C TYR A 199 -1.70 27.96 -22.31
N VAL A 200 -1.11 28.76 -21.42
CA VAL A 200 -0.04 28.29 -20.53
C VAL A 200 -0.57 27.33 -19.49
N GLY A 201 -1.71 27.62 -18.85
CA GLY A 201 -2.33 26.71 -17.88
C GLY A 201 -2.64 25.35 -18.48
N ASN A 202 -3.32 25.33 -19.62
CA ASN A 202 -3.70 24.10 -20.33
C ASN A 202 -2.51 23.31 -20.91
N SER A 203 -1.37 23.96 -21.17
CA SER A 203 -0.15 23.26 -21.64
C SER A 203 0.40 22.26 -20.63
N PHE A 204 0.22 22.50 -19.32
CA PHE A 204 0.67 21.56 -18.29
C PHE A 204 -0.12 20.25 -18.34
N ALA A 205 -1.43 20.31 -18.60
CA ALA A 205 -2.26 19.12 -18.79
C ALA A 205 -1.81 18.31 -20.01
N ALA A 206 -1.49 19.00 -21.12
CA ALA A 206 -0.98 18.36 -22.33
C ALA A 206 0.36 17.66 -22.11
N ILE A 207 1.31 18.32 -21.42
CA ILE A 207 2.61 17.73 -21.11
C ILE A 207 2.45 16.51 -20.19
N TYR A 208 1.62 16.62 -19.16
CA TYR A 208 1.33 15.49 -18.28
C TYR A 208 0.70 14.32 -19.04
N GLY A 209 -0.26 14.58 -19.94
CA GLY A 209 -0.87 13.54 -20.77
C GLY A 209 0.16 12.71 -21.55
N ILE A 210 1.20 13.35 -22.09
CA ILE A 210 2.31 12.65 -22.77
C ILE A 210 3.12 11.81 -21.79
N ILE A 211 3.49 12.38 -20.63
CA ILE A 211 4.26 11.65 -19.61
C ILE A 211 3.49 10.43 -19.11
N ASN A 212 2.20 10.60 -18.80
CA ASN A 212 1.31 9.52 -18.38
C ASN A 212 1.19 8.43 -19.46
N ALA A 213 1.11 8.80 -20.74
CA ALA A 213 1.06 7.82 -21.83
C ALA A 213 2.32 6.97 -21.91
N ILE A 214 3.50 7.57 -21.78
CA ILE A 214 4.78 6.85 -21.79
C ILE A 214 4.84 5.87 -20.62
N TRP A 215 4.48 6.34 -19.42
CA TRP A 215 4.46 5.51 -18.22
C TRP A 215 3.41 4.39 -18.30
N SER A 216 2.23 4.68 -18.82
CA SER A 216 1.16 3.71 -19.06
C SER A 216 1.60 2.64 -20.06
N ALA A 217 2.29 3.01 -21.14
CA ALA A 217 2.86 2.06 -22.10
C ALA A 217 3.90 1.13 -21.43
N TYR A 218 4.75 1.68 -20.56
CA TYR A 218 5.68 0.90 -19.76
C TYR A 218 4.97 -0.10 -18.84
N LEU A 219 3.92 0.32 -18.13
CA LEU A 219 3.14 -0.56 -17.26
C LEU A 219 2.46 -1.70 -18.05
N VAL A 220 1.85 -1.38 -19.20
CA VAL A 220 1.24 -2.38 -20.07
C VAL A 220 2.28 -3.39 -20.54
N TRP A 221 3.43 -2.94 -21.05
CA TRP A 221 4.52 -3.81 -21.47
C TRP A 221 5.00 -4.71 -20.33
N ARG A 222 5.19 -4.14 -19.13
CA ARG A 222 5.64 -4.89 -17.94
C ARG A 222 4.66 -5.99 -17.56
N PHE A 223 3.38 -5.68 -17.38
CA PHE A 223 2.38 -6.65 -16.95
C PHE A 223 2.02 -7.66 -18.06
N HIS A 224 2.15 -7.27 -19.32
CA HIS A 224 2.06 -8.21 -20.44
C HIS A 224 3.22 -9.21 -20.45
N SER A 225 4.42 -8.76 -20.07
CA SER A 225 5.59 -9.65 -19.95
C SER A 225 5.40 -10.64 -18.80
N TYR A 226 4.84 -10.21 -17.66
CA TYR A 226 4.48 -11.10 -16.56
C TYR A 226 3.44 -12.15 -16.98
N GLU A 227 2.37 -11.73 -17.66
CA GLU A 227 1.32 -12.65 -18.12
C GLU A 227 1.87 -13.70 -19.09
N ARG A 228 2.77 -13.31 -20.00
CA ARG A 228 3.47 -14.23 -20.91
C ARG A 228 4.31 -15.25 -20.15
N ALA A 229 5.13 -14.81 -19.20
CA ALA A 229 5.97 -15.68 -18.38
C ALA A 229 5.09 -16.66 -17.55
N CYS A 230 4.05 -16.17 -16.88
CA CYS A 230 3.11 -17.01 -16.11
C CYS A 230 2.39 -18.04 -16.98
N SER A 231 2.13 -17.73 -18.26
CA SER A 231 1.48 -18.67 -19.19
C SER A 231 2.40 -19.82 -19.62
N ARG A 232 3.72 -19.66 -19.49
CA ARG A 232 4.72 -20.69 -19.81
C ARG A 232 4.99 -21.62 -18.62
N SER A 233 4.98 -21.10 -17.39
CA SER A 233 5.26 -21.85 -16.15
C SER A 233 4.06 -22.65 -15.59
N GLY A 234 3.14 -23.08 -16.46
CA GLY A 234 1.73 -23.37 -16.13
C GLY A 234 1.41 -24.47 -15.12
N ALA A 235 2.31 -25.40 -14.80
CA ALA A 235 2.02 -26.50 -13.87
C ALA A 235 1.99 -26.06 -12.39
N MET A 236 2.94 -25.21 -11.99
CA MET A 236 3.09 -24.77 -10.60
C MET A 236 2.07 -23.68 -10.22
N LEU A 237 1.63 -22.90 -11.19
CA LEU A 237 0.78 -21.72 -10.99
C LEU A 237 -0.70 -21.99 -11.26
N ALA A 238 -1.05 -23.22 -11.67
CA ALA A 238 -2.43 -23.59 -12.01
C ALA A 238 -3.46 -23.16 -10.95
N PRO A 239 -3.23 -23.30 -9.62
CA PRO A 239 -4.20 -22.89 -8.60
C PRO A 239 -4.41 -21.36 -8.51
N PHE A 240 -3.42 -20.56 -8.94
CA PHE A 240 -3.43 -19.11 -8.78
C PHE A 240 -3.57 -18.35 -10.11
N ARG A 241 -3.62 -19.07 -11.23
CA ARG A 241 -3.60 -18.51 -12.59
C ARG A 241 -4.67 -17.44 -12.79
N ASP A 242 -5.91 -17.72 -12.40
CA ASP A 242 -7.03 -16.80 -12.60
C ASP A 242 -6.85 -15.50 -11.79
N ARG A 243 -6.31 -15.61 -10.56
CA ARG A 243 -6.05 -14.45 -9.70
C ARG A 243 -4.90 -13.60 -10.26
N LEU A 244 -3.83 -14.23 -10.73
CA LEU A 244 -2.69 -13.56 -11.38
C LEU A 244 -3.12 -12.85 -12.66
N GLN A 245 -3.82 -13.56 -13.56
CA GLN A 245 -4.32 -13.00 -14.81
C GLN A 245 -5.26 -11.83 -14.54
N ARG A 246 -6.22 -11.99 -13.63
CA ARG A 246 -7.13 -10.90 -13.25
C ARG A 246 -6.35 -9.68 -12.74
N ARG A 247 -5.35 -9.89 -11.88
CA ARG A 247 -4.51 -8.80 -11.34
C ARG A 247 -3.78 -8.05 -12.45
N PHE A 248 -3.10 -8.75 -13.35
CA PHE A 248 -2.36 -8.12 -14.45
C PHE A 248 -3.30 -7.45 -15.46
N GLN A 249 -4.44 -8.07 -15.75
CA GLN A 249 -5.46 -7.47 -16.62
C GLN A 249 -6.04 -6.19 -16.02
N CYS A 250 -6.33 -6.15 -14.72
CA CYS A 250 -6.77 -4.92 -14.06
C CYS A 250 -5.74 -3.79 -14.19
N PHE A 251 -4.45 -4.08 -14.03
CA PHE A 251 -3.39 -3.07 -14.21
C PHE A 251 -3.29 -2.60 -15.66
N LYS A 252 -3.32 -3.52 -16.63
CA LYS A 252 -3.28 -3.17 -18.06
C LYS A 252 -4.47 -2.32 -18.46
N TRP A 253 -5.69 -2.70 -18.08
CA TRP A 253 -6.90 -1.93 -18.39
C TRP A 253 -6.86 -0.54 -17.77
N HIS A 254 -6.42 -0.41 -16.52
CA HIS A 254 -6.24 0.89 -15.90
C HIS A 254 -5.18 1.74 -16.61
N ALA A 255 -4.02 1.18 -16.91
CA ALA A 255 -2.94 1.90 -17.61
C ALA A 255 -3.38 2.34 -19.02
N VAL A 256 -4.05 1.47 -19.79
CA VAL A 256 -4.60 1.83 -21.10
C VAL A 256 -5.64 2.94 -20.97
N ALA A 257 -6.60 2.80 -20.05
CA ALA A 257 -7.66 3.79 -19.85
C ALA A 257 -7.08 5.14 -19.43
N SER A 258 -6.22 5.19 -18.42
CA SER A 258 -5.62 6.43 -17.92
C SER A 258 -4.69 7.08 -18.96
N GLY A 259 -3.80 6.31 -19.60
CA GLY A 259 -2.89 6.83 -20.62
C GLY A 259 -3.62 7.43 -21.83
N TRP A 260 -4.68 6.76 -22.31
CA TRP A 260 -5.48 7.27 -23.44
C TRP A 260 -6.30 8.49 -23.04
N THR A 261 -6.88 8.46 -21.84
CA THR A 261 -7.67 9.58 -21.30
C THR A 261 -6.79 10.82 -21.12
N GLY A 262 -5.60 10.67 -20.54
CA GLY A 262 -4.65 11.76 -20.37
C GLY A 262 -4.19 12.39 -21.69
N LEU A 263 -3.94 11.59 -22.73
CA LEU A 263 -3.58 12.12 -24.05
C LEU A 263 -4.73 12.91 -24.70
N ILE A 264 -5.93 12.35 -24.69
CA ILE A 264 -7.10 13.01 -25.27
C ILE A 264 -7.44 14.26 -24.47
N ALA A 265 -7.43 14.19 -23.15
CA ALA A 265 -7.69 15.33 -22.28
C ALA A 265 -6.64 16.43 -22.48
N GLY A 266 -5.36 16.08 -22.52
CA GLY A 266 -4.28 17.01 -22.79
C GLY A 266 -4.40 17.70 -24.15
N GLY A 267 -4.73 16.94 -25.20
CA GLY A 267 -4.98 17.50 -26.54
C GLY A 267 -6.23 18.39 -26.59
N ALA A 268 -7.33 17.94 -26.00
CA ALA A 268 -8.59 18.69 -25.94
C ALA A 268 -8.44 19.99 -25.13
N SER A 269 -7.69 19.95 -24.02
CA SER A 269 -7.35 21.10 -23.19
C SER A 269 -6.57 22.18 -23.96
N MET A 270 -5.73 21.81 -24.94
CA MET A 270 -5.10 22.82 -25.80
C MET A 270 -6.08 23.46 -26.79
N MET A 271 -7.09 22.71 -27.24
CA MET A 271 -8.10 23.19 -28.19
C MET A 271 -9.08 24.18 -27.55
N THR A 272 -9.31 24.11 -26.23
CA THR A 272 -10.27 24.97 -25.52
C THR A 272 -9.99 26.47 -25.67
N SER A 273 -8.71 26.83 -25.87
CA SER A 273 -8.29 28.21 -26.13
C SER A 273 -8.88 28.84 -27.40
N ARG A 274 -9.40 28.02 -28.33
CA ARG A 274 -9.91 28.46 -29.63
C ARG A 274 -11.27 27.88 -29.98
N LEU A 275 -11.58 26.67 -29.49
CA LEU A 275 -12.75 25.89 -29.87
C LEU A 275 -13.46 25.37 -28.63
N TRP A 276 -14.72 25.77 -28.45
CA TRP A 276 -15.55 25.29 -27.34
C TRP A 276 -15.78 23.76 -27.41
N GLU A 277 -15.68 23.17 -28.60
CA GLU A 277 -15.78 21.72 -28.83
C GLU A 277 -14.75 20.92 -28.01
N GLY A 278 -13.60 21.51 -27.67
CA GLY A 278 -12.61 20.89 -26.78
C GLY A 278 -13.21 20.51 -25.42
N TYR A 279 -14.10 21.35 -24.87
CA TYR A 279 -14.79 21.05 -23.61
C TYR A 279 -15.75 19.87 -23.72
N VAL A 280 -16.40 19.68 -24.87
CA VAL A 280 -17.27 18.53 -25.12
C VAL A 280 -16.47 17.22 -25.07
N VAL A 281 -15.25 17.22 -25.61
CA VAL A 281 -14.32 16.08 -25.56
C VAL A 281 -13.76 15.86 -24.15
N LEU A 282 -13.57 16.92 -23.36
CA LEU A 282 -13.07 16.79 -21.98
C LEU A 282 -14.08 16.12 -21.03
N ILE A 283 -15.39 16.30 -21.21
CA ILE A 283 -16.42 15.72 -20.33
C ILE A 283 -16.26 14.20 -20.13
N PRO A 284 -16.22 13.35 -21.18
CA PRO A 284 -16.04 11.91 -21.00
C PRO A 284 -14.67 11.58 -20.39
N CYS A 285 -13.62 12.37 -20.68
CA CYS A 285 -12.30 12.16 -20.10
C CYS A 285 -12.30 12.39 -18.58
N MET A 286 -12.90 13.49 -18.12
CA MET A 286 -13.07 13.80 -16.70
C MET A 286 -13.82 12.70 -15.95
N LEU A 287 -14.91 12.17 -16.54
CA LEU A 287 -15.67 11.07 -15.93
C LEU A 287 -14.86 9.78 -15.85
N LEU A 288 -14.06 9.50 -16.88
CA LEU A 288 -13.21 8.32 -16.92
C LEU A 288 -12.05 8.42 -15.91
N GLU A 289 -11.47 9.60 -15.69
CA GLU A 289 -10.46 9.82 -14.64
C GLU A 289 -11.04 9.61 -13.23
N VAL A 290 -12.27 10.09 -12.97
CA VAL A 290 -12.97 9.80 -11.71
C VAL A 290 -13.16 8.29 -11.53
N ALA A 291 -13.55 7.58 -12.60
CA ALA A 291 -13.70 6.14 -12.58
C ALA A 291 -12.36 5.42 -12.37
N CYS A 292 -11.27 5.86 -13.02
CA CYS A 292 -9.93 5.31 -12.86
C CYS A 292 -9.41 5.51 -11.43
N ASN A 293 -9.58 6.71 -10.86
CA ASN A 293 -9.22 6.99 -9.47
C ASN A 293 -9.98 6.08 -8.49
N ARG A 294 -11.30 5.92 -8.69
CA ARG A 294 -12.12 5.01 -7.87
C ARG A 294 -11.68 3.56 -8.03
N PHE A 295 -11.40 3.14 -9.26
CA PHE A 295 -10.91 1.79 -9.56
C PHE A 295 -9.55 1.53 -8.91
N TRP A 296 -8.62 2.50 -8.98
CA TRP A 296 -7.33 2.41 -8.32
C TRP A 296 -7.49 2.20 -6.82
N ARG A 297 -8.27 3.08 -6.17
CA ARG A 297 -8.52 3.04 -4.72
C ARG A 297 -9.13 1.72 -4.26
N GLY A 298 -10.07 1.16 -5.03
CA GLY A 298 -10.79 -0.06 -4.66
C GLY A 298 -10.06 -1.35 -5.03
N GLN A 299 -9.44 -1.41 -6.21
CA GLN A 299 -9.01 -2.68 -6.83
C GLN A 299 -7.50 -2.80 -7.04
N LEU A 300 -6.77 -1.70 -7.27
CA LEU A 300 -5.34 -1.76 -7.58
C LEU A 300 -4.44 -1.48 -6.38
N GLY A 301 -4.69 -0.37 -5.69
CA GLY A 301 -3.92 0.05 -4.53
C GLY A 301 -4.01 -0.95 -3.39
N TYR A 302 -2.99 -1.00 -2.56
CA TYR A 302 -2.91 -1.83 -1.38
C TYR A 302 -2.02 -1.17 -0.34
N ASP A 303 -2.17 -1.64 0.89
CA ASP A 303 -1.33 -1.25 2.02
C ASP A 303 -0.38 -2.41 2.34
N ARG A 304 0.88 -2.10 2.67
CA ARG A 304 1.85 -3.12 3.11
C ARG A 304 2.85 -2.58 4.13
N PRO A 305 3.34 -3.43 5.05
CA PRO A 305 4.43 -3.07 5.93
C PRO A 305 5.75 -2.93 5.17
N ILE A 306 6.59 -1.99 5.61
CA ILE A 306 7.90 -1.67 5.07
C ILE A 306 8.97 -2.44 5.84
N VAL A 307 9.99 -2.96 5.15
CA VAL A 307 11.16 -3.50 5.85
C VAL A 307 12.01 -2.35 6.38
N ALA A 308 12.21 -2.34 7.70
CA ALA A 308 13.06 -1.39 8.39
C ALA A 308 14.00 -2.15 9.37
N PRO A 309 15.18 -1.58 9.70
CA PRO A 309 16.17 -2.20 10.59
C PRO A 309 15.59 -2.61 11.96
N ASP A 310 14.64 -1.82 12.48
CA ASP A 310 14.09 -1.97 13.84
C ASP A 310 12.75 -2.74 13.86
N SER A 311 12.32 -3.30 12.72
CA SER A 311 11.02 -3.98 12.65
C SER A 311 11.13 -5.44 13.10
N PRO A 312 10.50 -5.87 14.21
CA PRO A 312 10.48 -7.28 14.64
C PRO A 312 9.78 -8.21 13.63
N LEU A 313 9.08 -7.64 12.64
CA LEU A 313 8.52 -8.30 11.46
C LEU A 313 9.60 -8.92 10.55
N HIS A 314 10.88 -8.68 10.86
CA HIS A 314 12.08 -9.25 10.25
C HIS A 314 12.18 -10.78 10.36
N ARG A 315 11.47 -11.46 11.28
CA ARG A 315 11.64 -12.92 11.46
C ARG A 315 10.58 -13.78 10.76
N GLY A 316 9.31 -13.37 10.77
CA GLY A 316 8.20 -14.21 10.26
C GLY A 316 7.90 -14.13 8.76
N ILE A 317 8.28 -13.02 8.08
CA ILE A 317 8.07 -12.87 6.63
C ILE A 317 9.32 -13.27 5.82
N LEU A 318 10.50 -13.31 6.46
CA LEU A 318 11.77 -13.59 5.79
C LEU A 318 12.18 -15.06 5.85
N VAL A 319 11.71 -15.85 6.82
CA VAL A 319 12.05 -17.28 6.96
C VAL A 319 10.87 -18.00 7.64
N PRO A 320 10.29 -19.09 7.09
CA PRO A 320 9.50 -20.01 7.89
C PRO A 320 10.45 -20.63 8.93
N GLU A 321 10.26 -20.35 10.23
CA GLU A 321 11.07 -20.99 11.27
C GLU A 321 10.90 -22.51 11.16
N SER A 322 11.99 -23.21 10.83
CA SER A 322 12.12 -24.65 11.08
C SER A 322 12.11 -24.86 12.60
N PRO A 323 11.42 -25.89 13.12
CA PRO A 323 11.27 -26.09 14.56
C PRO A 323 12.63 -26.24 15.25
N TYR A 324 12.89 -25.33 16.18
CA TYR A 324 14.05 -25.34 17.07
C TYR A 324 13.99 -26.58 17.98
N ASN A 325 15.04 -27.40 17.98
CA ASN A 325 15.12 -28.62 18.77
C ASN A 325 16.10 -28.40 19.95
N PRO A 326 15.64 -28.12 21.18
CA PRO A 326 16.50 -27.80 22.31
C PRO A 326 17.03 -29.09 22.97
N ALA A 327 17.86 -29.84 22.25
CA ALA A 327 18.47 -31.06 22.78
C ALA A 327 19.87 -31.30 22.23
N SER A 328 20.76 -30.31 22.33
CA SER A 328 22.21 -30.58 22.29
C SER A 328 23.02 -29.42 22.85
N ASN A 329 23.16 -29.38 24.17
CA ASN A 329 24.37 -28.84 24.78
C ASN A 329 24.52 -29.36 26.21
N SER A 330 25.04 -30.59 26.32
CA SER A 330 25.70 -31.04 27.53
C SER A 330 27.21 -30.85 27.37
N ASN A 331 27.79 -30.23 28.40
CA ASN A 331 29.21 -30.23 28.77
C ASN A 331 30.19 -29.35 27.97
N SER A 332 30.61 -28.24 28.59
CA SER A 332 32.02 -28.09 28.97
C SER A 332 32.21 -27.01 30.05
N ASN A 333 32.70 -27.47 31.21
CA ASN A 333 33.30 -26.64 32.25
C ASN A 333 34.66 -26.12 31.78
N SER A 334 35.00 -24.86 32.08
CA SER A 334 36.26 -24.54 32.80
C SER A 334 36.32 -23.07 33.25
N ASN A 335 36.82 -22.91 34.46
CA ASN A 335 37.02 -21.68 35.22
C ASN A 335 38.10 -20.76 34.61
N SER A 336 37.96 -19.44 34.77
CA SER A 336 38.95 -18.56 35.42
C SER A 336 38.51 -17.08 35.42
N SER A 337 39.18 -16.31 36.27
CA SER A 337 38.71 -15.17 37.07
C SER A 337 39.13 -13.77 36.59
N SER A 338 38.16 -12.83 36.60
CA SER A 338 38.21 -11.40 37.02
C SER A 338 39.06 -10.37 36.21
N PRO A 339 38.93 -9.03 36.43
CA PRO A 339 38.13 -8.15 35.57
C PRO A 339 38.89 -6.89 35.07
N GLN A 340 38.59 -6.32 33.90
CA GLN A 340 38.88 -4.89 33.63
C GLN A 340 37.89 -4.22 32.67
N LEU A 341 37.70 -2.93 32.97
CA LEU A 341 36.64 -2.00 32.58
C LEU A 341 37.00 -1.29 31.26
N GLY A 342 36.10 -1.30 30.27
CA GLY A 342 36.26 -0.54 29.03
C GLY A 342 35.07 -0.73 28.09
N TYR A 343 34.31 0.35 27.84
CA TYR A 343 33.06 0.43 27.06
C TYR A 343 33.03 -0.41 25.77
N PRO A 344 31.98 -1.22 25.49
CA PRO A 344 31.89 -1.95 24.25
C PRO A 344 31.18 -1.15 23.14
N LYS A 345 31.86 -1.11 22.01
CA LYS A 345 31.35 -0.93 20.65
C LYS A 345 30.20 -1.94 20.39
N PRO A 346 29.10 -1.60 19.70
CA PRO A 346 28.04 -2.57 19.43
C PRO A 346 28.53 -3.55 18.37
N THR A 347 29.18 -4.63 18.81
CA THR A 347 29.37 -5.85 18.03
C THR A 347 28.07 -6.63 18.14
N ILE A 348 27.24 -6.58 17.10
CA ILE A 348 26.10 -7.49 16.97
C ILE A 348 26.70 -8.86 16.62
N SER A 349 26.84 -9.71 17.64
CA SER A 349 27.09 -11.13 17.44
C SER A 349 25.81 -11.76 16.87
N VAL A 350 25.83 -12.01 15.56
CA VAL A 350 24.86 -12.89 14.90
C VAL A 350 25.07 -14.30 15.49
N PRO A 351 24.06 -14.95 16.08
CA PRO A 351 24.19 -16.36 16.42
C PRO A 351 24.32 -17.17 15.13
N ASP A 352 25.37 -18.00 15.05
CA ASP A 352 25.57 -18.99 14.01
C ASP A 352 24.41 -20.01 14.04
N HIS A 353 23.34 -19.73 13.31
CA HIS A 353 22.34 -20.73 12.98
C HIS A 353 22.80 -21.42 11.70
N LYS A 354 23.44 -22.59 11.87
CA LYS A 354 23.57 -23.56 10.78
C LYS A 354 22.18 -24.07 10.46
N THR A 355 21.56 -23.53 9.42
CA THR A 355 20.57 -24.30 8.65
C THR A 355 21.30 -25.53 8.14
N GLU A 356 20.83 -26.74 8.49
CA GLU A 356 21.33 -27.99 7.91
C GLU A 356 21.04 -27.96 6.40
N ARG A 357 21.99 -27.39 5.66
CA ARG A 357 22.03 -27.36 4.20
C ARG A 357 22.34 -28.78 3.74
N ASP A 358 21.44 -29.43 3.00
CA ASP A 358 21.77 -30.66 2.30
C ASP A 358 22.81 -30.32 1.22
N PRO A 359 24.07 -30.75 1.36
CA PRO A 359 25.15 -30.36 0.46
C PRO A 359 24.99 -30.92 -0.97
N ASN A 360 23.95 -31.71 -1.22
CA ASN A 360 23.66 -32.34 -2.51
C ASN A 360 22.51 -31.68 -3.30
N MET A 361 21.87 -30.63 -2.79
CA MET A 361 20.75 -30.00 -3.46
C MET A 361 21.22 -29.15 -4.65
N ASN A 362 20.69 -29.43 -5.84
CA ASN A 362 21.04 -28.71 -7.06
C ASN A 362 20.43 -27.28 -7.02
N PRO A 363 21.14 -26.22 -7.46
CA PRO A 363 20.60 -24.84 -7.53
C PRO A 363 19.22 -24.70 -8.19
N ASP A 364 18.88 -25.56 -9.15
CA ASP A 364 17.55 -25.59 -9.80
C ASP A 364 16.43 -26.12 -8.87
N GLU A 365 16.78 -26.90 -7.84
CA GLU A 365 15.84 -27.42 -6.85
C GLU A 365 15.61 -26.43 -5.71
N GLU A 366 16.66 -25.71 -5.30
CA GLU A 366 16.59 -24.61 -4.33
C GLU A 366 15.68 -23.49 -4.84
N GLU A 367 15.77 -23.15 -6.14
CA GLU A 367 14.87 -22.18 -6.77
C GLU A 367 13.39 -22.59 -6.72
N LYS A 368 13.11 -23.86 -6.97
CA LYS A 368 11.73 -24.39 -6.94
C LYS A 368 11.17 -24.41 -5.53
N GLU A 369 11.99 -24.63 -4.52
CA GLU A 369 11.57 -24.60 -3.12
C GLU A 369 11.22 -23.17 -2.67
N GLU A 370 12.02 -22.17 -3.03
CA GLU A 370 11.71 -20.78 -2.72
C GLU A 370 10.43 -20.27 -3.41
N ASP A 371 10.22 -20.67 -4.66
CA ASP A 371 8.99 -20.35 -5.38
C ASP A 371 7.78 -21.01 -4.72
N ARG A 372 7.95 -22.22 -4.14
CA ARG A 372 6.91 -22.88 -3.35
C ARG A 372 6.60 -22.10 -2.07
N LEU A 373 7.60 -21.62 -1.34
CA LEU A 373 7.37 -20.80 -0.13
C LEU A 373 6.54 -19.55 -0.43
N LEU A 374 6.81 -18.88 -1.55
CA LEU A 374 6.03 -17.70 -1.97
C LEU A 374 4.57 -18.07 -2.32
N LEU A 375 4.37 -19.21 -2.98
CA LEU A 375 3.03 -19.71 -3.30
C LEU A 375 2.28 -20.23 -2.06
N ASP A 376 2.98 -20.82 -1.10
CA ASP A 376 2.41 -21.25 0.18
C ASP A 376 1.97 -20.04 1.00
N ALA A 377 2.77 -18.97 1.04
CA ALA A 377 2.38 -17.71 1.65
C ALA A 377 1.13 -17.11 0.97
N LEU A 378 1.07 -17.15 -0.37
CA LEU A 378 -0.11 -16.71 -1.12
C LEU A 378 -1.35 -17.57 -0.81
N SER A 379 -1.19 -18.89 -0.75
CA SER A 379 -2.23 -19.85 -0.39
C SER A 379 -2.78 -19.57 1.01
N SER A 380 -1.89 -19.36 1.98
CA SER A 380 -2.23 -19.03 3.36
C SER A 380 -3.03 -17.73 3.45
N VAL A 381 -2.58 -16.66 2.78
CA VAL A 381 -3.29 -15.38 2.75
C VAL A 381 -4.68 -15.50 2.11
N ILE A 382 -4.81 -16.25 1.01
CA ILE A 382 -6.12 -16.49 0.36
C ILE A 382 -7.06 -17.29 1.26
N SER A 383 -6.53 -18.28 1.97
CA SER A 383 -7.31 -19.10 2.91
C SER A 383 -7.81 -18.25 4.08
N LEU A 384 -6.92 -17.45 4.68
CA LEU A 384 -7.27 -16.50 5.75
C LEU A 384 -8.31 -15.46 5.28
N GLN A 385 -8.13 -14.90 4.07
CA GLN A 385 -9.08 -13.97 3.47
C GLN A 385 -10.48 -14.59 3.34
N THR A 386 -10.54 -15.85 2.92
CA THR A 386 -11.80 -16.60 2.74
C THR A 386 -12.46 -16.90 4.08
N ALA A 387 -11.67 -17.24 5.10
CA ALA A 387 -12.15 -17.50 6.45
C ALA A 387 -12.71 -16.26 7.16
N LEU A 388 -12.24 -15.07 6.81
CA LEU A 388 -12.74 -13.79 7.35
C LEU A 388 -14.04 -13.28 6.68
N VAL A 389 -14.67 -14.05 5.79
CA VAL A 389 -15.90 -13.63 5.09
C VAL A 389 -17.12 -13.73 6.02
N PRO A 390 -17.89 -12.65 6.26
CA PRO A 390 -18.96 -12.62 7.29
C PRO A 390 -20.19 -13.51 7.06
N VAL A 391 -20.28 -14.25 5.94
CA VAL A 391 -21.56 -14.78 5.42
C VAL A 391 -21.54 -16.29 5.12
N LEU A 392 -20.44 -17.01 5.31
CA LEU A 392 -20.47 -18.46 5.07
C LEU A 392 -20.96 -19.21 6.33
N PRO A 393 -22.10 -19.92 6.28
CA PRO A 393 -22.52 -20.78 7.37
C PRO A 393 -21.60 -22.01 7.42
N SER A 394 -20.78 -22.07 8.46
CA SER A 394 -20.45 -23.31 9.19
C SER A 394 -19.67 -24.45 8.52
N THR A 395 -18.81 -24.25 7.51
CA THR A 395 -18.03 -25.41 6.99
C THR A 395 -16.52 -25.24 6.75
N LEU A 396 -15.93 -24.05 6.91
CA LEU A 396 -14.46 -23.86 6.82
C LEU A 396 -14.01 -22.68 7.72
N VAL A 397 -14.67 -22.48 8.86
CA VAL A 397 -14.17 -21.57 9.89
C VAL A 397 -12.87 -22.18 10.38
N LEU A 398 -11.78 -21.43 10.49
CA LEU A 398 -10.53 -21.88 11.11
C LEU A 398 -10.89 -22.76 12.33
N GLU A 399 -10.75 -24.08 12.22
CA GLU A 399 -11.24 -25.01 13.26
C GLU A 399 -10.57 -24.73 14.61
N ASP A 400 -9.43 -24.03 14.56
CA ASP A 400 -8.58 -23.71 15.70
C ASP A 400 -8.80 -22.30 16.30
N VAL A 401 -9.64 -21.44 15.71
CA VAL A 401 -9.88 -20.08 16.24
C VAL A 401 -11.22 -20.00 16.95
N ASP A 402 -11.17 -19.99 18.28
CA ASP A 402 -12.34 -19.68 19.12
C ASP A 402 -12.70 -18.19 18.99
N TRP A 403 -13.78 -17.90 18.25
CA TRP A 403 -14.30 -16.55 18.05
C TRP A 403 -14.93 -15.93 19.29
N THR A 404 -15.20 -16.71 20.33
CA THR A 404 -15.79 -16.26 21.60
C THR A 404 -14.73 -15.87 22.64
N SER A 405 -13.49 -16.32 22.44
CA SER A 405 -12.37 -16.03 23.33
C SER A 405 -11.52 -14.85 22.85
N LEU A 406 -11.39 -13.83 23.69
CA LEU A 406 -10.54 -12.67 23.41
C LEU A 406 -9.07 -13.09 23.23
N ASP A 407 -8.62 -14.06 24.02
CA ASP A 407 -7.25 -14.54 23.98
C ASP A 407 -6.94 -15.26 22.67
N SER A 408 -7.90 -16.04 22.17
CA SER A 408 -7.83 -16.69 20.85
C SER A 408 -7.77 -15.65 19.72
N LEU A 409 -8.65 -14.65 19.73
CA LEU A 409 -8.66 -13.60 18.70
C LEU A 409 -7.38 -12.76 18.71
N LEU A 410 -6.89 -12.37 19.90
CA LEU A 410 -5.65 -11.60 20.02
C LEU A 410 -4.44 -12.43 19.57
N LEU A 411 -4.40 -13.72 19.90
CA LEU A 411 -3.37 -14.64 19.43
C LEU A 411 -3.39 -14.76 17.90
N PHE A 412 -4.58 -14.95 17.32
CA PHE A 412 -4.75 -14.95 15.88
C PHE A 412 -4.26 -13.64 15.23
N ILE A 413 -4.60 -12.49 15.79
CA ILE A 413 -4.18 -11.16 15.30
C ILE A 413 -2.65 -11.03 15.34
N VAL A 414 -2.01 -11.49 16.41
CA VAL A 414 -0.55 -11.40 16.56
C VAL A 414 0.17 -12.37 15.63
N ASN A 415 -0.28 -13.63 15.58
CA ASN A 415 0.28 -14.67 14.71
C ASN A 415 0.18 -14.31 13.23
N ASN A 416 -0.83 -13.53 12.85
CA ASN A 416 -1.03 -13.04 11.48
C ASN A 416 -0.44 -11.63 11.24
N HIS A 417 0.37 -11.10 12.16
CA HIS A 417 0.98 -9.77 12.06
C HIS A 417 -0.05 -8.65 11.78
N LEU A 418 -1.20 -8.68 12.44
CA LEU A 418 -2.28 -7.70 12.32
C LEU A 418 -2.38 -6.76 13.53
N PHE A 419 -1.50 -6.93 14.52
CA PHE A 419 -1.60 -6.23 15.80
C PHE A 419 -1.41 -4.71 15.68
N ASP A 420 -0.55 -4.28 14.76
CA ASP A 420 -0.37 -2.88 14.39
C ASP A 420 -1.60 -2.30 13.69
N CYS A 421 -2.21 -3.05 12.77
CA CYS A 421 -3.48 -2.66 12.14
C CYS A 421 -4.60 -2.53 13.18
N LEU A 422 -4.68 -3.46 14.14
CA LEU A 422 -5.64 -3.40 15.23
C LEU A 422 -5.44 -2.13 16.06
N CYS A 423 -4.20 -1.80 16.43
CA CYS A 423 -3.88 -0.59 17.19
C CYS A 423 -4.21 0.68 16.41
N ASP A 424 -3.89 0.76 15.11
CA ASP A 424 -4.27 1.90 14.26
C ASP A 424 -5.79 2.04 14.14
N TRP A 425 -6.49 0.92 13.96
CA TRP A 425 -7.94 0.89 13.85
C TRP A 425 -8.62 1.34 15.15
N LEU A 426 -8.19 0.81 16.29
CA LEU A 426 -8.66 1.23 17.61
C LEU A 426 -8.43 2.73 17.85
N ALA A 427 -7.29 3.26 17.38
CA ALA A 427 -6.92 4.66 17.54
C ALA A 427 -7.71 5.62 16.64
N THR A 428 -8.11 5.19 15.44
CA THR A 428 -8.61 6.09 14.39
C THR A 428 -10.07 5.87 14.01
N ASN A 429 -10.56 4.62 14.01
CA ASN A 429 -11.83 4.28 13.39
C ASN A 429 -13.03 4.86 14.18
N PRO A 430 -14.00 5.52 13.52
CA PRO A 430 -15.14 6.13 14.21
C PRO A 430 -16.09 5.14 14.89
N ALA A 431 -16.10 3.86 14.47
CA ALA A 431 -16.89 2.81 15.10
C ALA A 431 -16.43 2.52 16.54
N VAL A 432 -15.18 2.84 16.86
CA VAL A 432 -14.59 2.61 18.19
C VAL A 432 -15.03 3.74 19.14
N PRO A 433 -15.81 3.43 20.20
CA PRO A 433 -16.35 4.44 21.10
C PRO A 433 -15.26 5.26 21.79
N ARG A 434 -15.45 6.59 21.88
CA ARG A 434 -14.42 7.51 22.37
C ARG A 434 -13.96 7.17 23.79
N ASP A 435 -14.87 6.83 24.68
CA ASP A 435 -14.54 6.50 26.07
C ASP A 435 -13.71 5.22 26.15
N PHE A 436 -14.03 4.23 25.32
CA PHE A 436 -13.25 2.99 25.22
C PHE A 436 -11.87 3.25 24.65
N ARG A 437 -11.76 4.03 23.56
CA ARG A 437 -10.47 4.46 23.00
C ARG A 437 -9.61 5.20 24.01
N HIS A 438 -10.20 6.10 24.80
CA HIS A 438 -9.50 6.80 25.86
C HIS A 438 -9.02 5.88 26.98
N ARG A 439 -9.69 4.76 27.24
CA ARG A 439 -9.25 3.75 28.22
C ARG A 439 -8.19 2.82 27.66
N VAL A 440 -8.32 2.37 26.42
CA VAL A 440 -7.32 1.53 25.74
C VAL A 440 -6.00 2.28 25.58
N PHE A 441 -6.06 3.53 25.10
CA PHE A 441 -4.88 4.39 25.00
C PHE A 441 -4.77 5.33 26.20
N ARG A 442 -5.11 4.83 27.40
CA ARG A 442 -5.15 5.52 28.70
C ARG A 442 -4.22 6.73 28.68
N LEU A 443 -4.83 7.92 28.65
CA LEU A 443 -4.11 9.19 28.67
C LEU A 443 -3.05 9.14 29.76
N ALA A 444 -1.78 9.20 29.37
CA ALA A 444 -0.69 9.47 30.27
C ALA A 444 -1.09 10.63 31.20
N THR A 445 -1.14 10.36 32.50
CA THR A 445 -1.20 11.36 33.56
C THR A 445 0.08 12.19 33.66
N SER A 446 0.91 12.20 32.61
CA SER A 446 2.03 13.14 32.46
C SER A 446 1.88 13.94 31.17
N PRO A 447 1.88 15.28 31.22
CA PRO A 447 1.82 16.16 30.06
C PRO A 447 3.08 16.11 29.16
N SER A 448 4.03 15.21 29.43
CA SER A 448 5.37 15.22 28.83
C SER A 448 5.67 14.16 27.77
N PHE A 449 4.83 13.13 27.58
CA PHE A 449 5.15 12.04 26.63
C PHE A 449 4.29 12.11 25.36
N SER A 450 4.96 12.32 24.23
CA SER A 450 4.38 12.31 22.87
C SER A 450 4.20 10.90 22.30
N GLU A 451 4.78 9.87 22.93
CA GLU A 451 4.81 8.50 22.43
C GLU A 451 4.13 7.54 23.41
N ILE A 452 3.28 6.66 22.88
CA ILE A 452 2.54 5.64 23.62
C ILE A 452 2.86 4.29 23.00
N THR A 453 3.48 3.39 23.75
CA THR A 453 3.69 2.00 23.31
C THR A 453 2.60 1.14 23.91
N VAL A 454 1.86 0.45 23.04
CA VAL A 454 0.83 -0.53 23.41
C VAL A 454 1.37 -1.92 23.16
N THR A 455 1.27 -2.78 24.16
CA THR A 455 1.67 -4.18 24.10
C THR A 455 0.47 -5.10 24.10
N LEU A 456 0.65 -6.33 23.64
CA LEU A 456 -0.38 -7.38 23.71
C LEU A 456 -0.87 -7.61 25.15
N THR A 457 0.04 -7.53 26.12
CA THR A 457 -0.26 -7.63 27.55
C THR A 457 -1.19 -6.52 28.03
N ASP A 458 -1.03 -5.29 27.52
CA ASP A 458 -1.91 -4.16 27.89
C ASP A 458 -3.36 -4.41 27.45
N LEU A 459 -3.57 -5.00 26.27
CA LEU A 459 -4.91 -5.32 25.78
C LEU A 459 -5.53 -6.53 26.53
N ARG A 460 -4.71 -7.50 26.92
CA ARG A 460 -5.17 -8.66 27.71
C ARG A 460 -5.58 -8.29 29.13
N HIS A 461 -4.86 -7.36 29.76
CA HIS A 461 -5.05 -6.96 31.15
C HIS A 461 -5.99 -5.77 31.35
N LEU A 462 -6.78 -5.40 30.33
CA LEU A 462 -7.85 -4.40 30.47
C LEU A 462 -8.74 -4.77 31.66
N SER A 463 -8.59 -4.03 32.76
CA SER A 463 -8.95 -4.49 34.11
C SER A 463 -10.42 -4.30 34.49
N ASP A 464 -11.27 -3.81 33.57
CA ASP A 464 -12.67 -3.51 33.86
C ASP A 464 -13.61 -4.61 33.34
N VAL A 465 -14.55 -5.03 34.18
CA VAL A 465 -15.51 -6.13 33.91
C VAL A 465 -16.34 -5.86 32.64
N GLY A 466 -16.51 -4.59 32.27
CA GLY A 466 -17.19 -4.17 31.04
C GLY A 466 -16.29 -3.99 29.80
N ASP A 467 -14.97 -3.89 29.94
CA ASP A 467 -14.08 -3.56 28.81
C ASP A 467 -13.61 -4.80 28.05
N ARG A 468 -13.50 -5.97 28.71
CA ARG A 468 -13.14 -7.25 28.07
C ARG A 468 -14.17 -7.70 27.00
N PRO A 469 -15.48 -7.79 27.28
CA PRO A 469 -16.46 -8.15 26.24
C PRO A 469 -16.52 -7.12 25.10
N ARG A 470 -16.28 -5.84 25.42
CA ARG A 470 -16.21 -4.78 24.42
C ARG A 470 -14.97 -4.93 23.53
N MET A 471 -13.81 -5.29 24.10
CA MET A 471 -12.61 -5.57 23.32
C MET A 471 -12.80 -6.78 22.41
N LEU A 472 -13.49 -7.82 22.88
CA LEU A 472 -13.86 -8.97 22.05
C LEU A 472 -14.69 -8.55 20.83
N GLU A 473 -15.77 -7.79 21.05
CA GLU A 473 -16.62 -7.25 19.99
C GLU A 473 -15.81 -6.39 18.99
N MET A 474 -14.92 -5.54 19.50
CA MET A 474 -14.03 -4.72 18.68
C MET A 474 -13.04 -5.55 17.85
N CYS A 475 -12.49 -6.63 18.41
CA CYS A 475 -11.61 -7.55 17.67
C CYS A 475 -12.38 -8.29 16.57
N GLN A 476 -13.58 -8.77 16.85
CA GLN A 476 -14.45 -9.41 15.86
C GLN A 476 -14.78 -8.44 14.72
N LEU A 477 -15.18 -7.20 15.06
CA LEU A 477 -15.49 -6.17 14.08
C LEU A 477 -14.26 -5.82 13.23
N PHE A 478 -13.09 -5.66 13.85
CA PHE A 478 -11.82 -5.44 13.15
C PHE A 478 -11.49 -6.57 12.19
N LEU A 479 -11.62 -7.84 12.63
CA LEU A 479 -11.33 -9.02 11.82
C LEU A 479 -12.23 -9.13 10.58
N GLN A 480 -13.52 -8.81 10.74
CA GLN A 480 -14.49 -8.83 9.65
C GLN A 480 -14.35 -7.65 8.66
N THR A 481 -13.70 -6.56 9.09
CA THR A 481 -13.60 -5.31 8.30
C THR A 481 -12.16 -5.05 7.84
N GLU A 482 -11.34 -4.38 8.65
CA GLU A 482 -10.00 -3.95 8.25
C GLU A 482 -9.02 -5.09 8.08
N ALA A 483 -9.03 -6.11 8.93
CA ALA A 483 -8.09 -7.24 8.78
C ALA A 483 -8.24 -7.91 7.41
N ARG A 484 -9.49 -8.03 6.95
CA ARG A 484 -9.79 -8.53 5.61
C ARG A 484 -9.22 -7.61 4.51
N GLN A 485 -9.30 -6.30 4.67
CA GLN A 485 -8.68 -5.36 3.72
C GLN A 485 -7.16 -5.50 3.70
N VAL A 486 -6.54 -5.69 4.86
CA VAL A 486 -5.10 -5.97 4.97
C VAL A 486 -4.73 -7.26 4.25
N MET A 487 -5.53 -8.34 4.40
CA MET A 487 -5.31 -9.59 3.67
C MET A 487 -5.49 -9.45 2.16
N ILE A 488 -6.49 -8.69 1.70
CA ILE A 488 -6.64 -8.33 0.27
C ILE A 488 -5.39 -7.58 -0.22
N GLY A 489 -4.86 -6.64 0.58
CA GLY A 489 -3.65 -5.90 0.24
C GLY A 489 -2.42 -6.80 0.14
N ARG A 490 -2.25 -7.72 1.09
CA ARG A 490 -1.17 -8.72 1.07
C ARG A 490 -1.26 -9.65 -0.14
N GLU A 491 -2.46 -10.15 -0.46
CA GLU A 491 -2.68 -10.96 -1.66
C GLU A 491 -2.25 -10.20 -2.91
N ARG A 492 -2.68 -8.94 -3.06
CA ARG A 492 -2.33 -8.08 -4.20
C ARG A 492 -0.82 -7.89 -4.36
N TYR A 493 -0.11 -7.73 -3.25
CA TYR A 493 1.34 -7.61 -3.22
C TYR A 493 2.03 -8.93 -3.58
N LEU A 494 1.61 -10.05 -2.99
CA LEU A 494 2.17 -11.38 -3.25
C LEU A 494 1.96 -11.82 -4.70
N LEU A 495 0.78 -11.58 -5.29
CA LEU A 495 0.52 -11.84 -6.71
C LEU A 495 1.50 -11.10 -7.62
N GLU A 496 1.87 -9.88 -7.27
CA GLU A 496 2.85 -9.11 -8.05
C GLU A 496 4.29 -9.64 -7.86
N MET A 497 4.65 -10.01 -6.62
CA MET A 497 5.92 -10.67 -6.33
C MET A 497 6.07 -11.96 -7.14
N VAL A 498 5.04 -12.81 -7.16
CA VAL A 498 5.00 -14.04 -7.96
C VAL A 498 5.18 -13.71 -9.45
N GLY A 499 4.44 -12.73 -9.98
CA GLY A 499 4.58 -12.29 -11.38
C GLY A 499 5.99 -11.82 -11.74
N TYR A 500 6.64 -11.08 -10.85
CA TYR A 500 8.01 -10.63 -11.05
C TYR A 500 9.01 -11.78 -11.03
N THR A 501 8.89 -12.70 -10.07
CA THR A 501 9.77 -13.87 -9.95
C THR A 501 9.77 -14.69 -11.23
N ILE A 502 8.58 -15.03 -11.74
CA ILE A 502 8.43 -15.86 -12.93
C ILE A 502 8.99 -15.15 -14.16
N TRP A 503 8.71 -13.86 -14.31
CA TRP A 503 9.22 -13.08 -15.43
C TRP A 503 10.75 -12.92 -15.42
N LYS A 504 11.37 -12.86 -14.24
CA LYS A 504 12.83 -12.75 -14.15
C LYS A 504 13.54 -14.06 -14.53
N ASN A 505 12.85 -15.18 -14.36
CA ASN A 505 13.36 -16.53 -14.60
C ASN A 505 13.05 -17.06 -16.03
N ASP A 506 12.21 -16.35 -16.80
CA ASP A 506 11.86 -16.62 -18.21
C ASP A 506 12.74 -15.80 -19.16
#